data_AF-A0A960PPK4-F1
#
_entry.id   AF-A0A960PPK4-F1
#
_cell.length_a   1.000
_cell.length_b   1.000
_cell.length_c   1.000
_cell.angle_alpha   90.00
_cell.angle_beta   90.00
_cell.angle_gamma   90.00
#
_symmetry.space_group_name_H-M   'P 1'
#
loop_
_entity.id
_entity.type
_entity.pdbx_description
1 polymer ?
#
loop_
_entity_poly.entity_id
_entity_poly.type
_entity_poly.pdbx_seq_one_letter_code
_entity_poly.pdbx_strand_id
1 'polypeptide(L)'
;AEVESQFYLTTWAVDEARHTELFTYFYQRLDREPMSIRRFPSGYLFQSQIVSKDPAEWLAGVLVSEVLAKLVMEEFKRLDLDPVLSDIADGILLDEARHLGFNHIYLEDRFSQLFMAEEQEGETYSGQLTRRLQNVLDHVSPILEALAEELDEIGMNRHELLHNLGTEAKRRLQRSIKAGRAVATRQASASRLEDAEVVGHQ
;
A
#
# COMPACT_ATOMS: atom_id res chain seq x y z
N ALA A 1 8.68 12.86 12.63
CA ALA A 1 8.68 11.39 12.48
C ALA A 1 7.60 10.71 13.33
N GLU A 2 7.78 10.50 14.64
CA GLU A 2 6.84 9.66 15.44
C GLU A 2 5.43 10.27 15.57
N VAL A 3 5.32 11.55 15.91
CA VAL A 3 4.03 12.26 16.02
C VAL A 3 3.29 12.32 14.67
N GLU A 4 4.00 12.57 13.57
CA GLU A 4 3.42 12.60 12.21
C GLU A 4 2.91 11.20 11.79
N SER A 5 3.65 10.14 12.16
CA SER A 5 3.21 8.77 11.90
C SER A 5 1.95 8.39 12.70
N GLN A 6 1.82 8.85 13.94
CA GLN A 6 0.63 8.62 14.77
C GLN A 6 -0.60 9.37 14.25
N PHE A 7 -0.43 10.62 13.81
CA PHE A 7 -1.50 11.38 13.18
C PHE A 7 -1.97 10.70 11.89
N TYR A 8 -1.04 10.25 11.06
CA TYR A 8 -1.39 9.52 9.85
C TYR A 8 -2.16 8.24 10.15
N LEU A 9 -1.68 7.39 11.07
CA LEU A 9 -2.36 6.15 11.43
C LEU A 9 -3.78 6.41 11.94
N THR A 10 -3.98 7.52 12.65
CA THR A 10 -5.30 7.94 13.12
C THR A 10 -6.20 8.36 11.96
N THR A 11 -5.70 9.18 11.04
CA THR A 11 -6.45 9.59 9.83
C THR A 11 -6.77 8.40 8.94
N TRP A 12 -5.80 7.51 8.70
CA TRP A 12 -5.98 6.27 7.95
C TRP A 12 -7.10 5.42 8.56
N ALA A 13 -7.11 5.22 9.88
CA ALA A 13 -8.15 4.44 10.53
C ALA A 13 -9.55 5.07 10.39
N VAL A 14 -9.65 6.40 10.37
CA VAL A 14 -10.90 7.13 10.13
C VAL A 14 -11.35 7.00 8.68
N ASP A 15 -10.42 7.08 7.73
CA ASP A 15 -10.69 6.92 6.31
C ASP A 15 -11.19 5.50 6.01
N GLU A 16 -10.54 4.45 6.53
CA GLU A 16 -10.99 3.06 6.36
C GLU A 16 -12.35 2.76 7.01
N ALA A 17 -12.64 3.38 8.15
CA ALA A 17 -13.96 3.28 8.79
C ALA A 17 -15.05 3.92 7.90
N ARG A 18 -14.76 5.09 7.32
CA ARG A 18 -15.64 5.76 6.37
C ARG A 18 -15.83 4.94 5.09
N HIS A 19 -14.77 4.32 4.54
CA HIS A 19 -14.88 3.44 3.38
C HIS A 19 -15.85 2.29 3.65
N THR A 20 -15.71 1.65 4.82
CA THR A 20 -16.61 0.57 5.26
C THR A 20 -18.06 1.03 5.39
N GLU A 21 -18.28 2.21 5.96
CA GLU A 21 -19.61 2.81 6.12
C GLU A 21 -20.26 3.14 4.76
N LEU A 22 -19.51 3.73 3.83
CA LEU A 22 -19.98 4.04 2.48
C LEU A 22 -20.43 2.79 1.73
N PHE A 23 -19.64 1.72 1.76
CA PHE A 23 -20.06 0.44 1.16
C PHE A 23 -21.26 -0.16 1.89
N THR A 24 -21.35 -0.05 3.21
CA THR A 24 -22.52 -0.51 3.98
C THR A 24 -23.80 0.19 3.50
N TYR A 25 -23.76 1.52 3.34
CA TYR A 25 -24.89 2.28 2.79
C TYR A 25 -25.21 1.90 1.34
N PHE A 26 -24.19 1.65 0.52
CA PHE A 26 -24.39 1.21 -0.85
C PHE A 26 -25.10 -0.16 -0.93
N TYR A 27 -24.68 -1.13 -0.11
CA TYR A 27 -25.34 -2.44 -0.01
C TYR A 27 -26.79 -2.32 0.48
N GLN A 28 -27.04 -1.47 1.49
CA GLN A 28 -28.41 -1.18 1.96
C GLN A 28 -29.29 -0.61 0.85
N ARG A 29 -28.76 0.32 0.04
CA ARG A 29 -29.47 0.88 -1.12
C ARG A 29 -29.83 -0.19 -2.15
N LEU A 30 -28.98 -1.20 -2.33
CA LEU A 30 -29.21 -2.30 -3.26
C LEU A 30 -30.17 -3.38 -2.71
N ASP A 31 -30.57 -3.31 -1.44
CA ASP A 31 -31.28 -4.38 -0.72
C ASP A 31 -30.51 -5.72 -0.81
N ARG A 32 -29.19 -5.64 -0.60
CA ARG A 32 -28.26 -6.78 -0.69
C ARG A 32 -27.35 -6.82 0.53
N GLU A 33 -26.93 -8.03 0.88
CA GLU A 33 -25.88 -8.24 1.88
C GLU A 33 -24.53 -8.47 1.21
N PRO A 34 -23.42 -8.02 1.82
CA PRO A 34 -22.07 -8.36 1.36
C PRO A 34 -21.83 -9.87 1.35
N MET A 35 -20.99 -10.31 0.40
CA MET A 35 -20.56 -11.70 0.37
C MET A 35 -19.78 -12.09 1.63
N SER A 36 -20.01 -13.30 2.13
CA SER A 36 -19.25 -13.81 3.27
C SER A 36 -17.79 -14.05 2.89
N ILE A 37 -16.86 -13.51 3.69
CA ILE A 37 -15.41 -13.77 3.59
C ILE A 37 -15.05 -15.27 3.63
N ARG A 38 -15.94 -16.13 4.18
CA ARG A 38 -15.77 -17.59 4.16
C ARG A 38 -15.68 -18.18 2.75
N ARG A 39 -16.19 -17.46 1.75
CA ARG A 39 -16.12 -17.86 0.34
C ARG A 39 -14.70 -17.75 -0.24
N PHE A 40 -13.84 -16.94 0.36
CA PHE A 40 -12.44 -16.75 -0.03
C PHE A 40 -11.56 -16.78 1.22
N PRO A 41 -11.19 -17.97 1.73
CA PRO A 41 -10.41 -18.10 2.97
C PRO A 41 -9.06 -17.38 2.95
N SER A 42 -8.46 -17.22 1.77
CA SER A 42 -7.27 -16.39 1.55
C SER A 42 -7.47 -14.93 1.97
N GLY A 43 -8.71 -14.44 1.99
CA GLY A 43 -9.07 -13.13 2.55
C GLY A 43 -8.67 -12.98 4.01
N TYR A 44 -8.76 -14.05 4.83
CA TYR A 44 -8.26 -14.01 6.20
C TYR A 44 -6.73 -13.96 6.28
N LEU A 45 -6.04 -14.63 5.35
CA LEU A 45 -4.58 -14.58 5.27
C LEU A 45 -4.12 -13.17 4.87
N PHE A 46 -4.75 -12.59 3.85
CA PHE A 46 -4.53 -11.22 3.43
C PHE A 46 -4.80 -10.21 4.57
N GLN A 47 -5.95 -10.32 5.23
CA GLN A 47 -6.31 -9.47 6.37
C GLN A 47 -5.29 -9.60 7.52
N SER A 48 -4.78 -10.79 7.79
CA SER A 48 -3.78 -11.00 8.84
C SER A 48 -2.48 -10.24 8.59
N GLN A 49 -2.13 -9.97 7.33
CA GLN A 49 -0.96 -9.14 6.99
C GLN A 49 -1.22 -7.67 7.32
N ILE A 50 -2.42 -7.16 7.04
CA ILE A 50 -2.82 -5.76 7.29
C ILE A 50 -2.90 -5.44 8.78
N VAL A 51 -3.14 -6.43 9.63
CA VAL A 51 -3.19 -6.27 11.10
C VAL A 51 -1.98 -6.88 11.81
N SER A 52 -0.91 -7.22 11.06
CA SER A 52 0.27 -7.86 11.65
C SER A 52 0.97 -6.93 12.64
N LYS A 53 1.53 -7.52 13.70
CA LYS A 53 2.41 -6.83 14.65
C LYS A 53 3.85 -6.76 14.15
N ASP A 54 4.22 -7.57 13.15
CA ASP A 54 5.50 -7.47 12.48
C ASP A 54 5.46 -6.27 11.52
N PRO A 55 6.33 -5.26 11.69
CA PRO A 55 6.27 -4.05 10.88
C PRO A 55 6.48 -4.30 9.38
N ALA A 56 7.28 -5.29 8.99
CA ALA A 56 7.54 -5.56 7.58
C ALA A 56 6.36 -6.28 6.92
N GLU A 57 5.70 -7.20 7.62
CA GLU A 57 4.44 -7.80 7.18
C GLU A 57 3.33 -6.76 7.10
N TRP A 58 3.20 -5.92 8.11
CA TRP A 58 2.21 -4.82 8.14
C TRP A 58 2.39 -3.86 6.97
N LEU A 59 3.61 -3.35 6.75
CA LEU A 59 3.90 -2.44 5.64
C LEU A 59 3.62 -3.07 4.27
N ALA A 60 3.96 -4.35 4.09
CA ALA A 60 3.67 -5.08 2.87
C ALA A 60 2.16 -5.27 2.68
N GLY A 61 1.45 -5.62 3.75
CA GLY A 61 -0.01 -5.79 3.77
C GLY A 61 -0.75 -4.52 3.39
N VAL A 62 -0.43 -3.42 4.08
CA VAL A 62 -0.99 -2.09 3.81
C VAL A 62 -0.69 -1.68 2.37
N LEU A 63 0.57 -1.72 1.91
CA LEU A 63 0.91 -1.29 0.54
C LEU A 63 0.12 -2.07 -0.53
N VAL A 64 -0.04 -3.38 -0.38
CA VAL A 64 -0.84 -4.17 -1.35
C VAL A 64 -2.32 -3.84 -1.23
N SER A 65 -2.83 -3.63 -0.02
CA SER A 65 -4.22 -3.21 0.24
C SER A 65 -4.55 -1.89 -0.45
N GLU A 66 -3.76 -0.84 -0.22
CA GLU A 66 -4.02 0.48 -0.80
C GLU A 66 -3.95 0.43 -2.35
N VAL A 67 -3.00 -0.32 -2.91
CA VAL A 67 -2.89 -0.47 -4.38
C VAL A 67 -4.07 -1.25 -4.93
N LEU A 68 -4.52 -2.30 -4.25
CA LEU A 68 -5.68 -3.09 -4.68
C LEU A 68 -6.95 -2.25 -4.62
N ALA A 69 -7.20 -1.55 -3.51
CA ALA A 69 -8.33 -0.65 -3.34
C ALA A 69 -8.35 0.41 -4.45
N LYS A 70 -7.23 1.10 -4.67
CA LYS A 70 -7.08 2.05 -5.77
C LYS A 70 -7.47 1.45 -7.13
N LEU A 71 -6.92 0.29 -7.49
CA LEU A 71 -7.18 -0.31 -8.80
C LEU A 71 -8.65 -0.73 -8.96
N VAL A 72 -9.27 -1.27 -7.91
CA VAL A 72 -10.69 -1.63 -7.93
C VAL A 72 -11.58 -0.40 -8.05
N MET A 73 -11.25 0.70 -7.35
CA MET A 73 -12.01 1.95 -7.47
C MET A 73 -11.85 2.59 -8.86
N GLU A 74 -10.65 2.53 -9.46
CA GLU A 74 -10.43 2.95 -10.84
C GLU A 74 -11.29 2.14 -11.82
N GLU A 75 -11.41 0.83 -11.62
CA GLU A 75 -12.26 -0.04 -12.42
C GLU A 75 -13.76 0.27 -12.22
N PHE A 76 -14.23 0.49 -10.99
CA PHE A 76 -15.61 0.90 -10.75
C PHE A 76 -15.97 2.20 -11.48
N LYS A 77 -15.07 3.18 -11.47
CA LYS A 77 -15.25 4.41 -12.25
C LYS A 77 -15.22 4.18 -13.75
N ARG A 78 -14.31 3.34 -14.24
CA ARG A 78 -14.19 3.02 -15.68
C ARG A 78 -15.44 2.32 -16.20
N LEU A 79 -16.01 1.44 -15.39
CA LEU A 79 -17.19 0.64 -15.72
C LEU A 79 -18.50 1.44 -15.60
N ASP A 80 -18.52 2.49 -14.76
CA ASP A 80 -19.65 3.40 -14.57
C ASP A 80 -20.99 2.66 -14.34
N LEU A 81 -20.97 1.69 -13.41
CA LEU A 81 -22.08 0.77 -13.17
C LEU A 81 -23.26 1.41 -12.42
N ASP A 82 -22.97 2.33 -11.50
CA ASP A 82 -23.95 3.12 -10.74
C ASP A 82 -23.30 4.47 -10.37
N PRO A 83 -23.99 5.60 -10.56
CA PRO A 83 -23.42 6.93 -10.28
C PRO A 83 -23.01 7.12 -8.82
N VAL A 84 -23.73 6.52 -7.86
CA VAL A 84 -23.36 6.56 -6.44
C VAL A 84 -22.11 5.73 -6.18
N LEU A 85 -21.94 4.60 -6.87
CA LEU A 85 -20.72 3.81 -6.77
C LEU A 85 -19.52 4.59 -7.34
N SER A 86 -19.70 5.28 -8.46
CA SER A 86 -18.69 6.17 -9.05
C SER A 86 -18.30 7.30 -8.09
N ASP A 87 -19.26 7.96 -7.44
CA ASP A 87 -19.00 9.00 -6.44
C ASP A 87 -18.26 8.47 -5.21
N ILE A 88 -18.63 7.28 -4.71
CA ILE A 88 -17.93 6.60 -3.61
C ILE A 88 -16.48 6.30 -4.02
N ALA A 89 -16.28 5.72 -5.21
CA ALA A 89 -14.96 5.39 -5.73
C ALA A 89 -14.09 6.63 -5.89
N ASP A 90 -14.66 7.77 -6.32
CA ASP A 90 -13.96 9.04 -6.41
C ASP A 90 -13.46 9.54 -5.05
N GLY A 91 -14.30 9.47 -4.03
CA GLY A 91 -13.92 9.82 -2.65
C GLY A 91 -12.78 8.95 -2.15
N ILE A 92 -12.94 7.62 -2.26
CA ILE A 92 -11.93 6.64 -1.82
C ILE A 92 -10.60 6.87 -2.54
N LEU A 93 -10.59 7.13 -3.85
CA LEU A 93 -9.34 7.36 -4.59
C LEU A 93 -8.52 8.55 -4.08
N LEU A 94 -9.16 9.58 -3.52
CA LEU A 94 -8.46 10.69 -2.89
C LEU A 94 -7.76 10.27 -1.59
N ASP A 95 -8.40 9.39 -0.83
CA ASP A 95 -7.87 8.85 0.42
C ASP A 95 -6.73 7.87 0.15
N GLU A 96 -6.93 6.93 -0.77
CA GLU A 96 -5.90 5.98 -1.23
C GLU A 96 -4.66 6.71 -1.78
N ALA A 97 -4.84 7.82 -2.50
CA ALA A 97 -3.73 8.63 -2.97
C ALA A 97 -2.92 9.24 -1.82
N ARG A 98 -3.60 9.68 -0.76
CA ARG A 98 -2.99 10.19 0.48
C ARG A 98 -2.24 9.07 1.21
N HIS A 99 -2.86 7.90 1.32
CA HIS A 99 -2.29 6.73 2.01
C HIS A 99 -1.02 6.24 1.33
N LEU A 100 -1.07 6.10 0.00
CA LEU A 100 0.08 5.74 -0.81
C LEU A 100 1.20 6.79 -0.76
N GLY A 101 0.85 8.08 -0.66
CA GLY A 101 1.80 9.17 -0.48
C GLY A 101 2.53 9.07 0.86
N PHE A 102 1.81 8.83 1.94
CA PHE A 102 2.41 8.63 3.26
C PHE A 102 3.29 7.38 3.29
N ASN A 103 2.81 6.24 2.77
CA ASN A 103 3.58 5.01 2.70
C ASN A 103 4.93 5.22 2.00
N HIS A 104 4.95 6.06 0.96
CA HIS A 104 6.18 6.43 0.27
C HIS A 104 7.13 7.22 1.18
N ILE A 105 6.65 8.28 1.84
CA ILE A 105 7.43 9.13 2.74
C ILE A 105 8.00 8.30 3.91
N TYR A 106 7.16 7.47 4.54
CA TYR A 106 7.57 6.63 5.66
C TYR A 106 8.64 5.61 5.25
N LEU A 107 8.45 4.92 4.13
CA LEU A 107 9.43 3.95 3.63
C LEU A 107 10.72 4.65 3.20
N GLU A 108 10.65 5.82 2.56
CA GLU A 108 11.82 6.60 2.18
C GLU A 108 12.68 6.96 3.41
N ASP A 109 12.07 7.52 4.46
CA ASP A 109 12.76 7.86 5.71
C ASP A 109 13.36 6.62 6.36
N ARG A 110 12.59 5.53 6.45
CA ARG A 110 13.06 4.27 7.01
C ARG A 110 14.27 3.71 6.23
N PHE A 111 14.20 3.67 4.90
CA PHE A 111 15.32 3.21 4.09
C PHE A 111 16.52 4.15 4.18
N SER A 112 16.30 5.46 4.24
CA SER A 112 17.39 6.44 4.43
C SER A 112 18.16 6.13 5.71
N GLN A 113 17.47 5.96 6.84
CA GLN A 113 18.10 5.64 8.13
C GLN A 113 18.89 4.33 8.06
N LEU A 114 18.33 3.28 7.47
CA LEU A 114 18.99 1.98 7.34
C LEU A 114 20.25 2.08 6.46
N PHE A 115 20.17 2.72 5.30
CA PHE A 115 21.33 2.89 4.41
C PHE A 115 22.39 3.85 4.96
N MET A 116 22.02 4.80 5.83
CA MET A 116 22.98 5.64 6.54
C MET A 116 23.72 4.88 7.64
N ALA A 117 23.04 3.97 8.34
CA ALA A 117 23.64 3.16 9.39
C ALA A 117 24.63 2.13 8.81
N GLU A 118 24.16 1.30 7.88
CA GLU A 118 25.00 0.32 7.18
C GLU A 118 24.35 -0.09 5.84
N GLU A 119 25.11 -0.05 4.74
CA GLU A 119 24.58 -0.40 3.41
C GLU A 119 23.97 -1.81 3.39
N GLN A 120 24.62 -2.77 4.05
CA GLN A 120 24.15 -4.15 4.14
C GLN A 120 22.82 -4.28 4.89
N GLU A 121 22.56 -3.43 5.88
CA GLU A 121 21.29 -3.42 6.62
C GLU A 121 20.14 -2.97 5.71
N GLY A 122 20.36 -1.90 4.95
CA GLY A 122 19.40 -1.41 3.94
C GLY A 122 19.09 -2.44 2.86
N GLU A 123 20.09 -3.17 2.35
CA GLU A 123 19.89 -4.26 1.38
C GLU A 123 19.11 -5.44 1.97
N THR A 124 19.45 -5.83 3.19
CA THR A 124 18.81 -6.95 3.89
C THR A 124 17.32 -6.66 4.11
N TYR A 125 17.00 -5.47 4.59
CA TYR A 125 15.62 -5.03 4.80
C TYR A 125 14.85 -4.89 3.47
N SER A 126 15.49 -4.37 2.42
CA SER A 126 14.91 -4.28 1.07
C SER A 126 14.49 -5.66 0.54
N GLY A 127 15.37 -6.65 0.70
CA GLY A 127 15.09 -8.04 0.31
C GLY A 127 13.98 -8.67 1.16
N GLN A 128 13.97 -8.42 2.47
CA GLN A 128 12.92 -8.90 3.37
C GLN A 128 11.55 -8.33 2.95
N LEU A 129 11.43 -7.01 2.79
CA LEU A 129 10.17 -6.37 2.46
C LEU A 129 9.66 -6.77 1.07
N THR A 130 10.57 -6.97 0.10
CA THR A 130 10.21 -7.48 -1.23
C THR A 130 9.61 -8.90 -1.15
N ARG A 131 10.18 -9.79 -0.32
CA ARG A 131 9.62 -11.13 -0.11
C ARG A 131 8.27 -11.09 0.60
N ARG A 132 8.11 -10.22 1.61
CA ARG A 132 6.83 -10.04 2.31
C ARG A 132 5.76 -9.53 1.35
N LEU A 133 6.09 -8.54 0.51
CA LEU A 133 5.20 -8.03 -0.53
C LEU A 133 4.72 -9.15 -1.47
N GLN A 134 5.64 -10.00 -1.94
CA GLN A 134 5.27 -11.13 -2.78
C GLN A 134 4.34 -12.11 -2.05
N ASN A 135 4.63 -12.44 -0.79
CA ASN A 135 3.75 -13.30 0.00
C ASN A 135 2.33 -12.72 0.13
N VAL A 136 2.19 -11.41 0.33
CA VAL A 136 0.87 -10.77 0.37
C VAL A 136 0.16 -10.87 -0.98
N LEU A 137 0.86 -10.61 -2.09
CA LEU A 137 0.31 -10.76 -3.44
C LEU A 137 -0.17 -12.19 -3.73
N ASP A 138 0.56 -13.19 -3.24
CA ASP A 138 0.19 -14.61 -3.39
C ASP A 138 -1.13 -14.95 -2.65
N HIS A 139 -1.50 -14.19 -1.61
CA HIS A 139 -2.80 -14.31 -0.95
C HIS A 139 -3.94 -13.63 -1.73
N VAL A 140 -3.64 -12.69 -2.63
CA VAL A 140 -4.67 -11.98 -3.42
C VAL A 140 -5.15 -12.82 -4.60
N SER A 141 -4.28 -13.58 -5.27
CA SER A 141 -4.67 -14.40 -6.43
C SER A 141 -5.88 -15.32 -6.12
N PRO A 142 -5.88 -16.11 -5.03
CA PRO A 142 -7.02 -16.98 -4.73
C PRO A 142 -8.29 -16.22 -4.35
N ILE A 143 -8.19 -14.97 -3.88
CA ILE A 143 -9.36 -14.10 -3.64
C ILE A 143 -10.01 -13.75 -4.99
N LEU A 144 -9.21 -13.28 -5.95
CA LEU A 144 -9.70 -12.91 -7.28
C LEU A 144 -10.20 -14.14 -8.06
N GLU A 145 -9.61 -15.30 -7.87
CA GLU A 145 -10.11 -16.57 -8.43
C GLU A 145 -11.46 -16.95 -7.84
N ALA A 146 -11.65 -16.81 -6.53
CA ALA A 146 -12.92 -17.09 -5.87
C ALA A 146 -14.05 -16.12 -6.25
N LEU A 147 -13.71 -14.95 -6.80
CA LEU A 147 -14.62 -13.92 -7.30
C LEU A 147 -14.72 -13.88 -8.83
N ALA A 148 -14.18 -14.89 -9.53
CA ALA A 148 -14.03 -14.83 -10.98
C ALA A 148 -15.36 -14.61 -11.72
N GLU A 149 -16.43 -15.30 -11.30
CA GLU A 149 -17.75 -15.19 -11.94
C GLU A 149 -18.34 -13.78 -11.79
N GLU A 150 -18.27 -13.19 -10.60
CA GLU A 150 -18.80 -11.84 -10.33
C GLU A 150 -17.96 -10.75 -11.02
N LEU A 151 -16.64 -10.91 -11.03
CA LEU A 151 -15.74 -9.98 -11.72
C LEU A 151 -16.02 -10.01 -13.23
N ASP A 152 -16.21 -11.21 -13.80
CA ASP A 152 -16.55 -11.36 -15.22
C ASP A 152 -17.96 -10.80 -15.51
N GLU A 153 -18.94 -10.96 -14.61
CA GLU A 153 -20.31 -10.42 -14.73
C GLU A 153 -20.32 -8.89 -14.81
N ILE A 154 -19.51 -8.21 -13.98
CA ILE A 154 -19.43 -6.74 -13.99
C ILE A 154 -18.43 -6.19 -15.03
N GLY A 155 -17.74 -7.06 -15.77
CA GLY A 155 -16.77 -6.66 -16.80
C GLY A 155 -15.41 -6.22 -16.27
N MET A 156 -15.01 -6.66 -15.07
CA MET A 156 -13.70 -6.39 -14.47
C MET A 156 -12.74 -7.55 -14.76
N ASN A 157 -11.63 -7.28 -15.44
CA ASN A 157 -10.67 -8.32 -15.81
C ASN A 157 -9.73 -8.66 -14.63
N ARG A 158 -9.98 -9.79 -13.97
CA ARG A 158 -9.16 -10.25 -12.82
C ARG A 158 -7.68 -10.44 -13.11
N HIS A 159 -7.32 -10.87 -14.33
CA HIS A 159 -5.92 -11.11 -14.70
C HIS A 159 -5.17 -9.79 -14.88
N GLU A 160 -5.83 -8.82 -15.49
CA GLU A 160 -5.31 -7.46 -15.62
C GLU A 160 -5.21 -6.78 -14.24
N LEU A 161 -6.22 -6.93 -13.39
CA LEU A 161 -6.20 -6.41 -12.03
C LEU A 161 -5.03 -6.98 -11.23
N LEU A 162 -4.83 -8.31 -11.25
CA LEU A 162 -3.73 -8.98 -10.55
C LEU A 162 -2.35 -8.55 -11.10
N HIS A 163 -2.23 -8.44 -12.43
CA HIS A 163 -1.01 -7.98 -13.09
C HIS A 163 -0.67 -6.54 -12.69
N ASN A 164 -1.66 -5.64 -12.75
CA ASN A 164 -1.50 -4.24 -12.41
C ASN A 164 -1.18 -4.06 -10.92
N LEU A 165 -1.83 -4.84 -10.04
CA LEU A 165 -1.55 -4.85 -8.61
C LEU A 165 -0.08 -5.22 -8.33
N GLY A 166 0.38 -6.35 -8.88
CA GLY A 166 1.75 -6.81 -8.69
C GLY A 166 2.77 -5.81 -9.23
N THR A 167 2.50 -5.25 -10.42
CA THR A 167 3.38 -4.26 -11.06
C THR A 167 3.45 -2.97 -10.25
N GLU A 168 2.31 -2.42 -9.85
CA GLU A 168 2.25 -1.14 -9.15
C GLU A 168 2.81 -1.23 -7.72
N ALA A 169 2.47 -2.28 -6.97
CA ALA A 169 2.98 -2.48 -5.62
C ALA A 169 4.52 -2.63 -5.62
N LYS A 170 5.05 -3.46 -6.53
CA LYS A 170 6.52 -3.63 -6.68
C LYS A 170 7.19 -2.33 -7.11
N ARG A 171 6.63 -1.63 -8.09
CA ARG A 171 7.15 -0.33 -8.55
C ARG A 171 7.21 0.68 -7.41
N ARG A 172 6.16 0.77 -6.60
CA ARG A 172 6.10 1.68 -5.44
C ARG A 172 7.17 1.38 -4.42
N LEU A 173 7.29 0.11 -4.02
CA LEU A 173 8.34 -0.31 -3.08
C LEU A 173 9.74 0.03 -3.60
N GLN A 174 10.02 -0.28 -4.87
CA GLN A 174 11.31 0.01 -5.49
C GLN A 174 11.62 1.51 -5.55
N ARG A 175 10.61 2.36 -5.80
CA ARG A 175 10.78 3.82 -5.73
C ARG A 175 11.16 4.27 -4.33
N SER A 176 10.50 3.78 -3.29
CA SER A 176 10.83 4.15 -1.90
C SER A 176 12.24 3.69 -1.50
N ILE A 177 12.64 2.47 -1.87
CA ILE A 177 14.01 1.96 -1.63
C ILE A 177 15.05 2.87 -2.30
N LYS A 178 14.84 3.19 -3.59
CA LYS A 178 15.76 4.04 -4.36
C LYS A 178 15.84 5.46 -3.79
N ALA A 179 14.70 6.02 -3.40
CA ALA A 179 14.65 7.35 -2.80
C ALA A 179 15.41 7.39 -1.47
N GLY A 180 15.16 6.43 -0.58
CA GLY A 180 15.85 6.33 0.71
C GLY A 180 17.37 6.20 0.55
N ARG A 181 17.85 5.34 -0.37
CA ARG A 181 19.29 5.23 -0.66
C ARG A 181 19.88 6.55 -1.19
N ALA A 182 19.15 7.26 -2.04
CA ALA A 182 19.60 8.53 -2.59
C ALA A 182 19.67 9.64 -1.52
N VAL A 183 18.76 9.66 -0.54
CA VAL A 183 18.84 10.57 0.61
C VAL A 183 20.07 10.25 1.46
N ALA A 184 20.27 8.98 1.83
CA ALA A 184 21.43 8.53 2.60
C ALA A 184 22.77 8.91 1.94
N THR A 185 22.89 8.69 0.63
CA THR A 185 24.10 9.02 -0.14
C THR A 185 24.40 10.52 -0.13
N ARG A 186 23.38 11.36 -0.29
CA ARG A 186 23.52 12.83 -0.26
C ARG A 186 23.95 13.33 1.11
N GLN A 187 23.37 12.80 2.18
CA GLN A 187 23.71 13.18 3.55
C GLN A 187 25.12 12.73 3.94
N ALA A 188 25.53 11.51 3.58
CA ALA A 188 26.90 11.04 3.78
C ALA A 188 27.94 11.90 3.03
N SER A 189 27.58 12.41 1.85
CA SER A 189 28.46 13.30 1.08
C SER A 189 28.57 14.70 1.71
N ALA A 190 27.47 15.25 2.23
CA ALA A 190 27.47 16.54 2.92
C ALA A 190 28.30 16.53 4.20
N SER A 191 28.15 15.48 5.03
CA SER A 191 28.95 15.33 6.26
C SER A 191 30.46 15.28 6.00
N ARG A 192 30.90 14.61 4.92
CA ARG A 192 32.33 14.57 4.55
C ARG A 192 32.88 15.93 4.11
N LEU A 193 32.05 16.78 3.50
CA LEU A 193 32.45 18.13 3.10
C LEU A 193 32.61 19.04 4.32
N GLU A 194 31.69 18.95 5.29
CA GLU A 194 31.79 19.68 6.56
C GLU A 194 33.03 19.27 7.36
N ASP A 195 33.33 17.97 7.45
CA ASP A 195 34.53 17.47 8.12
C ASP A 195 35.83 17.96 7.45
N ALA A 196 35.85 18.08 6.12
CA ALA A 196 37.00 18.57 5.37
C ALA A 196 37.25 20.08 5.56
N GLU A 197 36.20 20.88 5.71
CA GLU A 197 36.31 22.32 6.00
C GLU A 197 36.82 22.59 7.42
N VAL A 198 36.45 21.75 8.40
CA VAL A 198 36.93 21.87 9.80
C VAL A 198 38.42 21.52 9.92
N VAL A 199 38.92 20.55 9.14
CA VAL A 199 40.35 20.16 9.14
C VAL A 199 41.23 21.17 8.40
N GLY A 200 40.69 21.92 7.43
CA GLY A 200 41.42 22.94 6.68
C GLY A 200 41.68 24.27 7.42
N HIS A 201 41.14 24.43 8.64
CA HIS A 201 41.28 25.63 9.47
C HIS A 201 42.04 25.41 10.79
N GLN A 202 42.74 24.27 10.94
CA GLN A 202 43.74 24.04 12.00
C GLN A 202 45.16 24.08 11.43
#